data_AF-A0A7W0G9W7-F1
#
_entry.id   AF-A0A7W0G9W7-F1
#
_cell.length_a   1.000
_cell.length_b   1.000
_cell.length_c   1.000
_cell.angle_alpha   90.00
_cell.angle_beta   90.00
_cell.angle_gamma   90.00
#
_symmetry.space_group_name_H-M   'P 1'
#
loop_
_entity.id
_entity.type
_entity.pdbx_description
1 polymer ?
#
loop_
_entity_poly.entity_id
_entity_poly.type
_entity_poly.pdbx_seq_one_letter_code
_entity_poly.pdbx_strand_id
1 'polypeptide(L)' 'MAQPKTQDRTRSKRPGSSTAPGRRKSCLFCKDKVEEVDYKNVNQLRRYISEKGKIRNRRI' A
#
# COMPACT_ATOMS: atom_id res chain seq x y z
N MET A 1 -30.96 43.11 -25.16
CA MET A 1 -29.56 42.70 -25.40
C MET A 1 -28.94 42.36 -24.05
N ALA A 2 -28.93 41.09 -23.67
CA ALA A 2 -28.38 40.62 -22.39
C ALA A 2 -27.03 39.95 -22.67
N GLN A 3 -25.96 40.46 -22.05
CA GLN A 3 -24.65 39.82 -22.13
C GLN A 3 -24.55 38.68 -21.10
N PRO A 4 -24.22 37.44 -21.48
CA PRO A 4 -23.99 36.38 -20.50
C PRO A 4 -22.62 36.56 -19.85
N LYS A 5 -22.61 36.64 -18.50
CA LYS A 5 -21.39 36.71 -17.69
C LYS A 5 -20.59 35.40 -17.83
N THR A 6 -19.34 35.54 -18.25
CA THR A 6 -18.31 34.51 -18.28
C THR A 6 -18.10 33.93 -16.89
N GLN A 7 -18.42 32.65 -16.70
CA GLN A 7 -17.97 31.87 -15.55
C GLN A 7 -16.89 30.92 -16.02
N ASP A 8 -15.66 31.44 -16.08
CA ASP A 8 -14.46 30.62 -16.20
C ASP A 8 -14.27 29.87 -14.88
N ARG A 9 -14.99 28.75 -14.74
CA ARG A 9 -14.78 27.79 -13.67
C ARG A 9 -13.48 27.06 -14.01
N THR A 10 -12.37 27.72 -13.71
CA THR A 10 -11.08 27.06 -13.54
C THR A 10 -11.31 25.92 -12.55
N ARG A 11 -11.47 24.71 -13.10
CA ARG A 11 -11.56 23.46 -12.36
C ARG A 11 -10.19 23.27 -11.75
N SER A 12 -9.97 23.91 -10.61
CA SER A 12 -8.81 23.73 -9.75
C SER A 12 -8.72 22.23 -9.51
N LYS A 13 -7.83 21.59 -10.26
CA LYS A 13 -7.48 20.19 -10.10
C LYS A 13 -6.94 20.12 -8.69
N ARG A 14 -7.78 19.68 -7.73
CA ARG A 14 -7.31 19.20 -6.44
C ARG A 14 -6.16 18.26 -6.77
N PRO A 15 -4.90 18.54 -6.37
CA PRO A 15 -3.85 17.57 -6.53
C PRO A 15 -4.29 16.39 -5.67
N GLY A 16 -4.70 15.30 -6.32
CA GLY A 16 -4.95 14.06 -5.63
C GLY A 16 -3.73 13.78 -4.78
N SER A 17 -3.92 13.38 -3.52
CA SER A 17 -2.86 12.98 -2.60
C SER A 17 -2.23 11.64 -3.04
N SER A 18 -1.89 11.50 -4.31
CA SER A 18 -1.50 10.27 -4.99
C SER A 18 0.00 10.20 -5.28
N THR A 19 0.82 11.02 -4.62
CA THR A 19 2.27 11.11 -4.90
C THR A 19 3.12 10.69 -3.70
N ALA A 20 2.72 9.61 -3.05
CA ALA A 20 3.71 8.70 -2.49
C ALA A 20 3.37 7.31 -3.02
N PRO A 21 4.17 6.71 -3.92
CA PRO A 21 4.01 5.30 -4.20
C PRO A 21 4.08 4.58 -2.86
N GLY A 22 2.98 3.96 -2.44
CA GLY A 22 2.88 3.28 -1.15
C GLY A 22 4.13 2.43 -0.96
N ARG A 23 4.88 2.72 0.11
CA ARG A 23 6.21 2.15 0.34
C ARG A 23 6.08 0.63 0.18
N ARG A 24 6.72 0.07 -0.86
CA ARG A 24 6.63 -1.37 -1.12
C ARG A 24 7.13 -2.09 0.13
N LYS A 25 6.28 -2.95 0.72
CA LYS A 25 6.64 -3.71 1.90
C LYS A 25 7.80 -4.64 1.53
N SER A 26 8.94 -4.49 2.18
CA SER A 26 10.11 -5.33 1.89
C SER A 26 9.87 -6.75 2.38
N CYS A 27 10.15 -7.76 1.55
CA CYS A 27 10.15 -9.15 1.98
C CYS A 27 11.37 -9.42 2.87
N LEU A 28 11.15 -10.02 4.04
CA LEU A 28 12.22 -10.37 4.98
C LEU A 28 13.07 -11.53 4.43
N PHE A 29 12.42 -12.59 3.93
CA PHE A 29 13.11 -13.75 3.35
C PHE A 29 14.03 -13.37 2.18
N CYS A 30 13.62 -12.41 1.35
CA CYS A 30 14.47 -11.95 0.24
C CYS A 30 15.67 -11.13 0.73
N LYS A 31 15.54 -10.40 1.84
CA LYS A 31 16.67 -9.67 2.44
C LYS A 31 17.68 -10.62 3.06
N ASP A 32 17.18 -11.64 3.75
CA ASP A 32 18.00 -12.62 4.45
C ASP A 32 18.48 -13.75 3.52
N LYS A 33 18.12 -13.69 2.22
CA LYS A 33 18.43 -14.68 1.18
C LYS A 33 18.08 -16.11 1.60
N VAL A 34 16.93 -16.25 2.25
CA VAL A 34 16.40 -17.55 2.68
C VAL A 34 15.67 -18.19 1.51
N GLU A 35 16.18 -19.34 1.04
CA GLU A 35 15.62 -20.08 -0.10
C GLU A 35 14.45 -20.97 0.31
N GLU A 36 14.49 -21.54 1.51
CA GLU A 36 13.46 -22.45 2.03
C GLU A 36 12.87 -21.94 3.35
N VAL A 37 11.54 -21.98 3.47
CA VAL A 37 10.82 -21.53 4.66
C VAL A 37 10.40 -22.74 5.49
N ASP A 38 11.04 -22.94 6.64
CA ASP A 38 10.69 -24.01 7.57
C ASP A 38 9.42 -23.69 8.36
N TYR A 39 8.48 -24.65 8.41
CA TYR A 39 7.25 -24.56 9.18
C TYR A 39 7.48 -24.58 10.70
N LYS A 40 8.61 -25.12 11.16
CA LYS A 40 8.96 -25.18 12.59
C LYS A 40 9.44 -23.82 13.11
N ASN A 41 9.81 -22.89 12.24
CA ASN A 41 10.27 -21.57 12.66
C ASN A 41 9.10 -20.60 12.92
N VAL A 42 8.45 -20.80 14.07
CA VAL A 42 7.26 -20.03 14.48
C VAL A 42 7.55 -18.52 14.56
N ASN A 43 8.77 -18.15 14.97
CA ASN A 43 9.17 -16.75 15.14
C ASN A 43 9.16 -15.96 13.83
N GLN A 44 9.59 -16.58 12.72
CA GLN A 44 9.54 -15.97 11.40
C GLN A 44 8.11 -15.89 10.86
N LEU A 45 7.35 -16.98 11.01
CA LEU A 45 5.98 -17.09 10.50
C LEU A 45 4.99 -16.14 11.20
N ARG A 46 5.18 -15.89 12.50
CA ARG A 46 4.31 -15.01 13.31
C ARG A 46 4.16 -13.60 12.71
N ARG A 47 5.16 -13.10 11.99
CA ARG A 47 5.12 -11.78 11.32
C ARG A 47 4.10 -11.71 10.18
N TYR A 48 3.77 -12.85 9.59
CA TYR A 48 2.85 -12.98 8.45
C TYR A 48 1.44 -13.40 8.88
N ILE A 49 1.21 -13.56 10.19
CA ILE A 49 -0.05 -13.99 10.76
C ILE A 49 -0.67 -12.80 11.51
N SER A 50 -2.00 -12.68 11.43
CA SER A 50 -2.78 -11.72 12.22
C SER A 50 -2.97 -12.21 13.65
N GLU A 51 -3.36 -11.35 14.58
CA GLU A 51 -3.63 -11.75 15.97
C GLU A 51 -4.70 -12.85 16.07
N LYS A 52 -5.62 -12.92 15.11
CA LYS A 52 -6.66 -13.95 15.01
C LYS A 52 -6.18 -15.26 14.36
N GLY A 53 -4.90 -15.40 14.04
CA GLY A 53 -4.36 -16.61 13.42
C GLY A 53 -4.56 -16.73 11.90
N LYS A 54 -5.13 -15.71 11.24
CA LYS A 54 -5.28 -15.70 9.77
C LYS A 54 -4.00 -15.20 9.08
N ILE A 55 -3.66 -15.78 7.94
CA ILE A 55 -2.56 -15.34 7.08
C ILE A 55 -2.85 -13.91 6.58
N ARG A 56 -1.90 -12.99 6.76
CA ARG A 56 -2.03 -11.60 6.32
C ARG A 56 -1.76 -11.50 4.81
N ASN A 57 -2.51 -10.62 4.15
CA ASN A 57 -2.29 -10.35 2.74
C ASN A 57 -0.97 -9.57 2.54
N ARG A 58 -0.24 -9.86 1.46
CA ARG A 58 1.09 -9.25 1.20
C ARG A 58 1.05 -7.72 1.09
N ARG A 59 -0.10 -7.16 0.69
CA ARG A 59 -0.28 -5.72 0.45
C ARG A 59 -0.61 -4.91 1.71
N ILE A 60 -0.97 -5.58 2.81
CA ILE A 60 -1.47 -4.96 4.05
C ILE A 60 -0.42 -5.13 5.16
#